data_AF-A0A7K3BBB8-F1
#
_entry.id   AF-A0A7K3BBB8-F1
#
_cell.length_a   1.000
_cell.length_b   1.000
_cell.length_c   1.000
_cell.angle_alpha   90.00
_cell.angle_beta   90.00
_cell.angle_gamma   90.00
#
_symmetry.space_group_name_H-M   'P 1'
#
loop_
_entity.id
_entity.type
_entity.pdbx_description
1 polymer ?
#
loop_
_entity_poly.entity_id
_entity_poly.type
_entity_poly.pdbx_seq_one_letter_code
_entity_poly.pdbx_strand_id
1 'polypeptide(L)'
;MATPFRLTTPAPPGDATGRTAEVYAQLAADFGVGHAPTFVALSAAPDLLAAAWAVLRESLLAGRVPRTDKELVALGVSAANRCPFCVDAHTVLLHATGDHRLAETVARGGTPDDPRRAALVAWGRATAAPGRPAAAERPFGPRDAPEFVGTALAFHFVNRMVSALLTEDLLPGGLQRLRLVRSLGGRALARTVRRPLPPGASLPLLRGPAGPAPQWAEDAPVGTAFAALRRAAAVGGRRLGDAAREAVVAAVDAWDGTPEPLGGDRTAAALAGVPAAERPGARLALLAALAPYRITEADAEAWRIADPDPYDADLVRVLAFGAMAAVCRIETSVTSLCVAPG
;
A
#
# COMPACT_ATOMS: atom_id res chain seq x y z
N MET A 1 4.74 22.77 14.29
CA MET A 1 3.53 21.92 14.24
C MET A 1 3.98 20.47 14.18
N ALA A 2 3.31 19.54 14.86
CA ALA A 2 3.63 18.12 14.73
C ALA A 2 3.38 17.69 13.28
N THR A 3 4.41 17.15 12.63
CA THR A 3 4.34 16.63 11.27
C THR A 3 3.77 15.20 11.28
N PRO A 4 2.99 14.78 10.26
CA PRO A 4 2.56 13.38 10.16
C PRO A 4 3.70 12.45 9.70
N PHE A 5 4.85 12.97 9.27
CA PHE A 5 5.99 12.18 8.76
C PHE A 5 6.95 11.78 9.88
N ARG A 6 7.34 10.50 9.94
CA ARG A 6 8.18 9.92 11.01
C ARG A 6 9.68 9.93 10.69
N LEU A 7 10.05 9.49 9.49
CA LEU A 7 11.45 9.17 9.15
C LEU A 7 12.04 10.07 8.06
N THR A 8 11.20 10.88 7.42
CA THR A 8 11.55 11.75 6.29
C THR A 8 11.00 13.14 6.53
N THR A 9 11.55 14.12 5.80
CA THR A 9 11.07 15.50 5.77
C THR A 9 10.72 15.87 4.32
N PRO A 10 9.53 15.45 3.82
CA PRO A 10 9.10 15.78 2.47
C PRO A 10 9.09 17.29 2.22
N ALA A 11 9.48 17.71 1.01
CA ALA A 11 9.38 19.10 0.60
C ALA A 11 7.93 19.60 0.69
N PRO A 12 7.70 20.90 0.96
CA PRO A 12 6.36 21.47 0.98
C PRO A 12 5.61 21.16 -0.34
N PRO A 13 4.38 20.62 -0.28
CA PRO A 13 3.69 20.20 -1.51
C PRO A 13 3.43 21.32 -2.53
N GLY A 14 3.33 22.58 -2.07
CA GLY A 14 3.17 23.75 -2.94
C GLY A 14 4.41 24.06 -3.79
N ASP A 15 5.57 23.55 -3.42
CA ASP A 15 6.84 23.74 -4.15
C ASP A 15 7.07 22.60 -5.16
N ALA A 16 6.15 21.64 -5.26
CA ALA A 16 6.28 20.53 -6.18
C ALA A 16 6.30 21.02 -7.63
N THR A 17 7.22 20.44 -8.41
CA THR A 17 7.35 20.71 -9.85
C THR A 17 7.39 19.41 -10.65
N GLY A 18 7.28 19.52 -11.97
CA GLY A 18 7.32 18.38 -12.89
C GLY A 18 6.30 17.30 -12.52
N ARG A 19 6.77 16.04 -12.50
CA ARG A 19 5.89 14.88 -12.33
C ARG A 19 5.17 14.86 -10.97
N THR A 20 5.83 15.31 -9.90
CA THR A 20 5.21 15.34 -8.57
C THR A 20 4.02 16.30 -8.57
N ALA A 21 4.14 17.46 -9.22
CA ALA A 21 3.03 18.41 -9.38
C ALA A 21 1.88 17.83 -10.22
N GLU A 22 2.21 17.13 -11.32
CA GLU A 22 1.22 16.45 -12.17
C GLU A 22 0.42 15.40 -11.38
N VAL A 23 1.11 14.61 -10.53
CA VAL A 23 0.48 13.63 -9.64
C VAL A 23 -0.43 14.33 -8.63
N TYR A 24 0.03 15.38 -7.95
CA TYR A 24 -0.79 16.12 -6.98
C TYR A 24 -2.02 16.77 -7.62
N ALA A 25 -1.89 17.29 -8.84
CA ALA A 25 -3.02 17.83 -9.60
C ALA A 25 -4.06 16.75 -9.90
N GLN A 26 -3.64 15.57 -10.39
CA GLN A 26 -4.57 14.47 -10.65
C GLN A 26 -5.18 13.93 -9.35
N LEU A 27 -4.41 13.89 -8.27
CA LEU A 27 -4.89 13.44 -6.97
C LEU A 27 -5.93 14.41 -6.39
N ALA A 28 -5.73 15.71 -6.50
CA ALA A 28 -6.73 16.72 -6.15
C ALA A 28 -8.02 16.52 -6.95
N ALA A 29 -7.89 16.29 -8.26
CA ALA A 29 -9.03 16.14 -9.16
C ALA A 29 -9.82 14.85 -8.94
N ASP A 30 -9.15 13.70 -8.77
CA ASP A 30 -9.76 12.37 -8.76
C ASP A 30 -10.04 11.84 -7.36
N PHE A 31 -9.22 12.19 -6.36
CA PHE A 31 -9.37 11.74 -4.98
C PHE A 31 -10.03 12.79 -4.08
N GLY A 32 -9.90 14.08 -4.43
CA GLY A 32 -10.48 15.20 -3.68
C GLY A 32 -9.61 15.75 -2.55
N VAL A 33 -8.39 15.23 -2.38
CA VAL A 33 -7.45 15.65 -1.33
C VAL A 33 -6.06 15.89 -1.94
N GLY A 34 -5.77 17.06 -2.50
CA GLY A 34 -4.57 17.29 -3.33
C GLY A 34 -3.20 16.93 -2.73
N HIS A 35 -3.09 16.91 -1.40
CA HIS A 35 -1.83 16.63 -0.68
C HIS A 35 -2.02 15.55 0.40
N ALA A 36 -2.63 14.43 0.02
CA ALA A 36 -2.80 13.30 0.93
C ALA A 36 -1.43 12.83 1.47
N PRO A 37 -1.22 12.76 2.82
CA PRO A 37 0.07 12.43 3.42
C PRO A 37 0.70 11.13 2.89
N THR A 38 -0.13 10.13 2.58
CA THR A 38 0.28 8.85 1.96
C THR A 38 1.13 9.02 0.71
N PHE A 39 0.84 10.03 -0.10
CA PHE A 39 1.53 10.30 -1.35
C PHE A 39 2.63 11.35 -1.19
N VAL A 40 2.43 12.32 -0.29
CA VAL A 40 3.49 13.29 0.05
C VAL A 40 4.72 12.56 0.62
N ALA A 41 4.52 11.51 1.41
CA ALA A 41 5.59 10.65 1.93
C ALA A 41 6.46 9.99 0.85
N LEU A 42 5.95 9.85 -0.38
CA LEU A 42 6.67 9.25 -1.52
C LEU A 42 7.32 10.29 -2.44
N SER A 43 7.12 11.58 -2.18
CA SER A 43 7.47 12.67 -3.11
C SER A 43 8.98 12.83 -3.38
N ALA A 44 9.82 12.36 -2.47
CA ALA A 44 11.27 12.27 -2.68
C ALA A 44 11.67 11.27 -3.78
N ALA A 45 10.76 10.38 -4.20
CA ALA A 45 10.94 9.45 -5.30
C ALA A 45 9.81 9.59 -6.33
N PRO A 46 9.87 10.60 -7.25
CA PRO A 46 8.75 10.93 -8.15
C PRO A 46 8.28 9.77 -9.05
N ASP A 47 9.19 8.89 -9.49
CA ASP A 47 8.82 7.70 -10.27
C ASP A 47 7.97 6.71 -9.44
N LEU A 48 8.34 6.53 -8.17
CA LEU A 48 7.61 5.67 -7.24
C LEU A 48 6.26 6.27 -6.87
N LEU A 49 6.23 7.57 -6.57
CA LEU A 49 5.00 8.33 -6.31
C LEU A 49 4.01 8.16 -7.46
N ALA A 50 4.44 8.43 -8.71
CA ALA A 50 3.58 8.32 -9.88
C ALA A 50 3.05 6.89 -10.08
N ALA A 51 3.90 5.87 -9.90
CA ALA A 51 3.49 4.49 -10.05
C ALA A 51 2.53 4.03 -8.94
N ALA A 52 2.78 4.40 -7.68
CA ALA A 52 1.90 4.08 -6.55
C ALA A 52 0.53 4.74 -6.72
N TRP A 53 0.51 6.01 -7.15
CA TRP A 53 -0.74 6.72 -7.47
C TRP A 53 -1.47 6.06 -8.63
N ALA A 54 -0.78 5.70 -9.72
CA ALA A 54 -1.41 5.05 -10.86
C ALA A 54 -2.06 3.71 -10.46
N VAL A 55 -1.37 2.87 -9.68
CA VAL A 55 -1.93 1.59 -9.21
C VAL A 55 -3.18 1.82 -8.38
N LEU A 56 -3.14 2.75 -7.42
CA LEU A 56 -4.31 3.06 -6.59
C LEU A 56 -5.46 3.64 -7.42
N ARG A 57 -5.18 4.55 -8.36
CA ARG A 57 -6.21 5.13 -9.22
C ARG A 57 -6.87 4.09 -10.09
N GLU A 58 -6.08 3.30 -10.83
CA GLU A 58 -6.62 2.34 -11.80
C GLU A 58 -7.30 1.14 -11.14
N SER A 59 -6.90 0.75 -9.93
CA SER A 59 -7.56 -0.34 -9.19
C SER A 59 -8.79 0.13 -8.43
N LEU A 60 -8.63 1.14 -7.57
CA LEU A 60 -9.61 1.49 -6.55
C LEU A 60 -10.54 2.62 -7.03
N LEU A 61 -10.06 3.62 -7.80
CA LEU A 61 -10.85 4.80 -8.24
C LEU A 61 -11.59 4.59 -9.56
N ALA A 62 -10.91 4.11 -10.59
CA ALA A 62 -11.46 3.92 -11.92
C ALA A 62 -12.08 2.53 -12.10
N GLY A 63 -12.85 2.35 -13.17
CA GLY A 63 -13.40 1.05 -13.55
C GLY A 63 -14.89 0.89 -13.26
N ARG A 64 -15.36 -0.36 -13.31
CA ARG A 64 -16.79 -0.71 -13.28
C ARG A 64 -17.23 -1.29 -11.94
N VAL A 65 -16.32 -1.82 -11.14
CA VAL A 65 -16.69 -2.35 -9.83
C VAL A 65 -17.11 -1.18 -8.92
N PRO A 66 -18.22 -1.29 -8.17
CA PRO A 66 -18.65 -0.24 -7.26
C PRO A 66 -17.52 0.15 -6.30
N ARG A 67 -17.31 1.47 -6.16
CA ARG A 67 -16.27 2.00 -5.28
C ARG A 67 -16.36 1.43 -3.86
N THR A 68 -17.57 1.33 -3.30
CA THR A 68 -17.83 0.73 -1.98
C THR A 68 -17.24 -0.67 -1.83
N ASP A 69 -17.36 -1.52 -2.84
CA ASP A 69 -16.90 -2.90 -2.75
C ASP A 69 -15.36 -2.98 -2.75
N LYS A 70 -14.71 -2.11 -3.51
CA LYS A 70 -13.25 -1.98 -3.53
C LYS A 70 -12.70 -1.41 -2.22
N GLU A 71 -13.41 -0.44 -1.63
CA GLU A 71 -13.08 0.08 -0.30
C GLU A 71 -13.16 -1.02 0.78
N LEU A 72 -14.11 -1.95 0.68
CA LEU A 72 -14.20 -3.09 1.62
C LEU A 72 -13.03 -4.06 1.52
N VAL A 73 -12.52 -4.33 0.30
CA VAL A 73 -11.29 -5.10 0.11
C VAL A 73 -10.11 -4.36 0.73
N ALA A 74 -9.94 -3.08 0.41
CA ALA A 74 -8.85 -2.25 0.92
C ALA A 74 -8.88 -2.15 2.46
N LEU A 75 -10.07 -2.04 3.05
CA LEU A 75 -10.26 -2.07 4.49
C LEU A 75 -9.90 -3.43 5.11
N GLY A 76 -10.30 -4.54 4.48
CA GLY A 76 -9.94 -5.89 4.91
C GLY A 76 -8.42 -6.09 4.95
N VAL A 77 -7.74 -5.72 3.87
CA VAL A 77 -6.27 -5.70 3.79
C VAL A 77 -5.69 -4.81 4.88
N SER A 78 -6.30 -3.65 5.13
CA SER A 78 -5.80 -2.70 6.11
C SER A 78 -5.91 -3.14 7.55
N ALA A 79 -7.01 -3.82 7.88
CA ALA A 79 -7.17 -4.46 9.18
C ALA A 79 -6.14 -5.58 9.37
N ALA A 80 -5.92 -6.43 8.36
CA ALA A 80 -4.97 -7.54 8.45
C ALA A 80 -3.51 -7.07 8.53
N ASN A 81 -3.15 -6.01 7.79
CA ASN A 81 -1.83 -5.38 7.88
C ASN A 81 -1.65 -4.54 9.16
N ARG A 82 -2.68 -4.40 10.00
CA ARG A 82 -2.67 -3.56 11.22
C ARG A 82 -2.24 -2.11 10.92
N CYS A 83 -2.85 -1.48 9.92
CA CYS A 83 -2.62 -0.06 9.60
C CYS A 83 -3.81 0.81 10.09
N PRO A 84 -3.74 1.45 11.28
CA PRO A 84 -4.85 2.26 11.81
C PRO A 84 -5.19 3.45 10.90
N PHE A 85 -4.18 4.16 10.41
CA PHE A 85 -4.34 5.27 9.46
C PHE A 85 -5.20 4.85 8.26
N CYS A 86 -4.89 3.70 7.66
CA CYS A 86 -5.57 3.19 6.49
C CYS A 86 -7.01 2.77 6.83
N VAL A 87 -7.22 2.09 7.96
CA VAL A 87 -8.57 1.70 8.44
C VAL A 87 -9.46 2.92 8.65
N ASP A 88 -8.93 3.97 9.27
CA ASP A 88 -9.64 5.22 9.48
C ASP A 88 -9.97 5.91 8.14
N ALA A 89 -9.00 5.97 7.21
CA ALA A 89 -9.19 6.57 5.90
C ALA A 89 -10.27 5.85 5.09
N HIS A 90 -10.24 4.51 5.04
CA HIS A 90 -11.26 3.71 4.37
C HIS A 90 -12.64 3.83 5.02
N THR A 91 -12.71 3.98 6.35
CA THR A 91 -13.96 4.25 7.04
C THR A 91 -14.58 5.59 6.59
N VAL A 92 -13.77 6.66 6.50
CA VAL A 92 -14.21 7.97 6.00
C VAL A 92 -14.67 7.87 4.53
N LEU A 93 -13.94 7.13 3.69
CA LEU A 93 -14.29 6.95 2.29
C LEU A 93 -15.57 6.12 2.11
N LEU A 94 -15.84 5.14 2.96
CA LEU A 94 -17.13 4.43 2.99
C LEU A 94 -18.29 5.36 3.39
N HIS A 95 -18.07 6.34 4.26
CA HIS A 95 -19.07 7.39 4.45
C HIS A 95 -19.27 8.22 3.17
N ALA A 96 -18.21 8.52 2.41
CA ALA A 96 -18.30 9.28 1.18
C ALA A 96 -19.06 8.55 0.06
N THR A 97 -18.97 7.21 -0.02
CA THR A 97 -19.78 6.41 -0.96
C THR A 97 -21.27 6.44 -0.62
N GLY A 98 -21.63 6.84 0.60
CA GLY A 98 -23.02 7.01 1.06
C GLY A 98 -23.54 5.88 1.94
N ASP A 99 -22.76 4.81 2.14
CA ASP A 99 -23.14 3.70 3.00
C ASP A 99 -22.66 3.91 4.44
N HIS A 100 -23.28 4.89 5.12
CA HIS A 100 -22.88 5.28 6.47
C HIS A 100 -23.07 4.16 7.51
N ARG A 101 -24.08 3.29 7.33
CA ARG A 101 -24.31 2.14 8.22
C ARG A 101 -23.18 1.15 8.06
N LEU A 102 -22.85 0.77 6.81
CA LEU A 102 -21.73 -0.12 6.53
C LEU A 102 -20.42 0.43 7.09
N ALA A 103 -20.12 1.72 6.84
CA ALA A 103 -18.93 2.39 7.35
C ALA A 103 -18.80 2.24 8.87
N GLU A 104 -19.89 2.48 9.61
CA GLU A 104 -19.91 2.37 11.06
C GLU A 104 -19.90 0.93 11.58
N THR A 105 -20.47 -0.02 10.85
CA THR A 105 -20.36 -1.45 11.17
C THR A 105 -18.91 -1.88 11.13
N VAL A 106 -18.20 -1.58 10.03
CA VAL A 106 -16.82 -2.03 9.85
C VAL A 106 -15.83 -1.24 10.72
N ALA A 107 -16.11 0.03 11.03
CA ALA A 107 -15.32 0.84 11.97
C ALA A 107 -15.25 0.23 13.38
N ARG A 108 -16.29 -0.51 13.78
CA ARG A 108 -16.35 -1.22 15.07
C ARG A 108 -15.82 -2.65 14.99
N GLY A 109 -15.20 -3.03 13.87
CA GLY A 109 -14.75 -4.41 13.61
C GLY A 109 -15.88 -5.39 13.27
N GLY A 110 -17.11 -4.89 13.05
CA GLY A 110 -18.24 -5.72 12.66
C GLY A 110 -18.17 -6.21 11.22
N THR A 111 -19.01 -7.18 10.90
CA THR A 111 -19.15 -7.78 9.57
C THR A 111 -20.31 -7.13 8.81
N PRO A 112 -20.16 -6.80 7.51
CA PRO A 112 -21.29 -6.35 6.69
C PRO A 112 -22.47 -7.34 6.69
N ASP A 113 -23.70 -6.84 6.69
CA ASP A 113 -24.91 -7.69 6.65
C ASP A 113 -25.09 -8.39 5.29
N ASP A 114 -24.63 -7.75 4.20
CA ASP A 114 -24.63 -8.33 2.86
C ASP A 114 -23.53 -9.41 2.75
N PRO A 115 -23.89 -10.68 2.49
CA PRO A 115 -22.94 -11.78 2.40
C PRO A 115 -21.82 -11.57 1.38
N ARG A 116 -22.11 -10.92 0.24
CA ARG A 116 -21.10 -10.64 -0.79
C ARG A 116 -20.06 -9.64 -0.26
N ARG A 117 -20.52 -8.60 0.42
CA ARG A 117 -19.64 -7.58 1.03
C ARG A 117 -18.86 -8.14 2.21
N ALA A 118 -19.47 -9.02 3.02
CA ALA A 118 -18.77 -9.76 4.06
C ALA A 118 -17.64 -10.62 3.49
N ALA A 119 -17.89 -11.32 2.39
CA ALA A 119 -16.89 -12.13 1.70
C ALA A 119 -15.73 -11.29 1.15
N LEU A 120 -16.00 -10.07 0.63
CA LEU A 120 -14.94 -9.15 0.17
C LEU A 120 -14.01 -8.71 1.30
N VAL A 121 -14.56 -8.35 2.47
CA VAL A 121 -13.75 -7.99 3.65
C VAL A 121 -12.95 -9.19 4.14
N ALA A 122 -13.57 -10.36 4.20
CA ALA A 122 -12.92 -11.60 4.62
C ALA A 122 -11.76 -11.97 3.68
N TRP A 123 -11.98 -11.91 2.36
CA TRP A 123 -10.96 -12.17 1.36
C TRP A 123 -9.80 -11.17 1.47
N GLY A 124 -10.08 -9.87 1.58
CA GLY A 124 -9.04 -8.85 1.79
C GLY A 124 -8.21 -9.09 3.06
N ARG A 125 -8.80 -9.65 4.12
CA ARG A 125 -8.02 -10.07 5.30
C ARG A 125 -7.16 -11.31 5.02
N ALA A 126 -7.71 -12.26 4.29
CA ALA A 126 -7.04 -13.52 3.96
C ALA A 126 -5.79 -13.33 3.08
N THR A 127 -5.75 -12.30 2.22
CA THR A 127 -4.59 -12.02 1.35
C THR A 127 -3.30 -11.69 2.12
N ALA A 128 -3.39 -11.29 3.40
CA ALA A 128 -2.23 -11.05 4.24
C ALA A 128 -1.47 -12.33 4.65
N ALA A 129 -2.04 -13.51 4.44
CA ALA A 129 -1.45 -14.80 4.75
C ALA A 129 -1.10 -15.59 3.47
N PRO A 130 0.00 -15.25 2.78
CA PRO A 130 0.40 -15.93 1.55
C PRO A 130 0.60 -17.44 1.79
N GLY A 131 0.19 -18.26 0.81
CA GLY A 131 0.19 -19.73 0.91
C GLY A 131 -1.01 -20.35 1.63
N ARG A 132 -1.94 -19.56 2.19
CA ARG A 132 -3.21 -20.08 2.74
C ARG A 132 -4.29 -20.18 1.65
N PRO A 133 -5.11 -21.26 1.62
CA PRO A 133 -6.15 -21.44 0.60
C PRO A 133 -7.14 -20.27 0.49
N ALA A 134 -7.53 -19.68 1.62
CA ALA A 134 -8.47 -18.57 1.67
C ALA A 134 -8.02 -17.32 0.88
N ALA A 135 -6.71 -17.12 0.66
CA ALA A 135 -6.22 -16.03 -0.18
C ALA A 135 -6.49 -16.27 -1.68
N ALA A 136 -6.56 -17.54 -2.10
CA ALA A 136 -6.84 -17.96 -3.47
C ALA A 136 -8.35 -18.05 -3.77
N GLU A 137 -9.19 -18.24 -2.76
CA GLU A 137 -10.65 -18.30 -2.88
C GLU A 137 -11.27 -16.91 -3.11
N ARG A 138 -11.39 -16.51 -4.37
CA ARG A 138 -11.92 -15.20 -4.76
C ARG A 138 -13.46 -15.16 -4.71
N PRO A 139 -14.09 -14.21 -3.99
CA PRO A 139 -15.54 -14.06 -3.96
C PRO A 139 -16.10 -13.27 -5.17
N PHE A 140 -15.37 -13.22 -6.27
CA PHE A 140 -15.69 -12.44 -7.47
C PHE A 140 -15.20 -13.14 -8.74
N GLY A 141 -15.84 -12.83 -9.87
CA GLY A 141 -15.51 -13.44 -11.16
C GLY A 141 -14.26 -12.86 -11.83
N PRO A 142 -13.72 -13.53 -12.87
CA PRO A 142 -12.51 -13.12 -13.57
C PRO A 142 -12.60 -11.69 -14.14
N ARG A 143 -13.78 -11.30 -14.62
CA ARG A 143 -14.00 -9.94 -15.15
C ARG A 143 -13.74 -8.84 -14.12
N ASP A 144 -13.98 -9.08 -12.83
CA ASP A 144 -13.77 -8.10 -11.75
C ASP A 144 -12.34 -8.18 -11.17
N ALA A 145 -11.58 -9.22 -11.54
CA ALA A 145 -10.30 -9.54 -10.92
C ALA A 145 -9.26 -8.41 -11.04
N PRO A 146 -9.09 -7.70 -12.18
CA PRO A 146 -8.14 -6.60 -12.27
C PRO A 146 -8.37 -5.52 -11.21
N GLU A 147 -9.63 -5.16 -10.94
CA GLU A 147 -9.96 -4.12 -9.98
C GLU A 147 -9.82 -4.59 -8.53
N PHE A 148 -10.31 -5.80 -8.18
CA PHE A 148 -10.23 -6.31 -6.81
C PHE A 148 -8.82 -6.77 -6.42
N VAL A 149 -8.14 -7.53 -7.28
CA VAL A 149 -6.75 -7.97 -7.04
C VAL A 149 -5.81 -6.78 -7.04
N GLY A 150 -5.97 -5.87 -8.02
CA GLY A 150 -5.21 -4.62 -8.05
C GLY A 150 -5.40 -3.80 -6.78
N THR A 151 -6.62 -3.73 -6.25
CA THR A 151 -6.91 -3.00 -5.00
C THR A 151 -6.20 -3.68 -3.83
N ALA A 152 -6.33 -5.00 -3.67
CA ALA A 152 -5.69 -5.70 -2.57
C ALA A 152 -4.16 -5.51 -2.57
N LEU A 153 -3.52 -5.66 -3.74
CA LEU A 153 -2.08 -5.50 -3.89
C LEU A 153 -1.64 -4.04 -3.69
N ALA A 154 -2.42 -3.05 -4.16
CA ALA A 154 -2.17 -1.64 -3.91
C ALA A 154 -2.12 -1.33 -2.41
N PHE A 155 -3.06 -1.87 -1.62
CA PHE A 155 -3.09 -1.63 -0.18
C PHE A 155 -2.08 -2.46 0.60
N HIS A 156 -1.64 -3.62 0.12
CA HIS A 156 -0.47 -4.25 0.70
C HIS A 156 0.80 -3.38 0.55
N PHE A 157 0.94 -2.65 -0.56
CA PHE A 157 2.05 -1.70 -0.73
C PHE A 157 1.84 -0.43 0.12
N VAL A 158 0.70 0.25 -0.05
CA VAL A 158 0.40 1.53 0.60
C VAL A 158 0.47 1.40 2.12
N ASN A 159 -0.10 0.34 2.70
CA ASN A 159 -0.13 0.18 4.15
C ASN A 159 1.26 0.03 4.76
N ARG A 160 2.17 -0.62 4.03
CA ARG A 160 3.56 -0.78 4.47
C ARG A 160 4.30 0.55 4.44
N MET A 161 4.13 1.32 3.37
CA MET A 161 4.71 2.66 3.26
C MET A 161 4.14 3.62 4.32
N VAL A 162 2.81 3.61 4.53
CA VAL A 162 2.13 4.41 5.55
C VAL A 162 2.62 4.04 6.94
N SER A 163 2.64 2.75 7.29
CA SER A 163 3.07 2.32 8.64
C SER A 163 4.54 2.63 8.93
N ALA A 164 5.39 2.65 7.89
CA ALA A 164 6.79 3.03 8.01
C ALA A 164 6.99 4.54 8.12
N LEU A 165 6.31 5.33 7.27
CA LEU A 165 6.63 6.74 7.05
C LEU A 165 5.71 7.72 7.78
N LEU A 166 4.51 7.30 8.19
CA LEU A 166 3.51 8.17 8.79
C LEU A 166 3.20 7.82 10.25
N THR A 167 2.73 8.82 10.99
CA THR A 167 2.05 8.61 12.26
C THR A 167 0.70 7.90 12.04
N GLU A 168 0.19 7.24 13.08
CA GLU A 168 -1.03 6.43 12.98
C GLU A 168 -2.30 7.26 12.78
N ASP A 169 -2.29 8.53 13.20
CA ASP A 169 -3.48 9.39 13.15
C ASP A 169 -3.69 10.01 11.76
N LEU A 170 -4.87 9.79 11.20
CA LEU A 170 -5.29 10.40 9.92
C LEU A 170 -5.47 11.92 10.03
N LEU A 171 -6.05 12.38 11.15
CA LEU A 171 -6.28 13.79 11.44
C LEU A 171 -5.53 14.18 12.73
N PRO A 172 -5.14 15.45 12.88
CA PRO A 172 -4.46 15.92 14.09
C PRO A 172 -5.20 15.53 15.37
N GLY A 173 -4.49 14.95 16.33
CA GLY A 173 -5.05 14.55 17.63
C GLY A 173 -6.09 13.42 17.57
N GLY A 174 -6.13 12.63 16.49
CA GLY A 174 -7.03 11.49 16.38
C GLY A 174 -8.50 11.88 16.18
N LEU A 175 -8.78 13.09 15.69
CA LEU A 175 -10.16 13.60 15.51
C LEU A 175 -11.05 12.69 14.64
N GLN A 176 -10.45 11.90 13.75
CA GLN A 176 -11.16 10.91 12.94
C GLN A 176 -11.82 9.80 13.77
N ARG A 177 -11.48 9.64 15.06
CA ARG A 177 -12.14 8.69 15.96
C ARG A 177 -13.56 9.12 16.34
N LEU A 178 -13.93 10.38 16.11
CA LEU A 178 -15.27 10.89 16.31
C LEU A 178 -16.18 10.61 15.11
N ARG A 179 -17.33 9.97 15.34
CA ARG A 179 -18.32 9.65 14.29
C ARG A 179 -18.75 10.86 13.47
N LEU A 180 -18.98 12.00 14.13
CA LEU A 180 -19.38 13.24 13.47
C LEU A 180 -18.31 13.72 12.49
N VAL A 181 -17.03 13.67 12.89
CA VAL A 181 -15.90 14.07 12.04
C VAL A 181 -15.81 13.17 10.81
N ARG A 182 -15.90 11.84 10.98
CA ARG A 182 -15.90 10.91 9.83
C ARG A 182 -17.05 11.15 8.88
N SER A 183 -18.26 11.33 9.42
CA SER A 183 -19.44 11.57 8.60
C SER A 183 -19.36 12.89 7.85
N LEU A 184 -18.84 13.96 8.46
CA LEU A 184 -18.67 15.27 7.82
C LEU A 184 -17.57 15.23 6.75
N GLY A 185 -16.42 14.61 7.05
CA GLY A 185 -15.34 14.40 6.08
C GLY A 185 -15.82 13.59 4.88
N GLY A 186 -16.57 12.50 5.12
CA GLY A 186 -17.16 11.70 4.05
C GLY A 186 -18.13 12.50 3.18
N ARG A 187 -18.98 13.34 3.77
CA ARG A 187 -19.89 14.22 3.02
C ARG A 187 -19.15 15.24 2.16
N ALA A 188 -18.05 15.80 2.66
CA ALA A 188 -17.22 16.74 1.90
C ALA A 188 -16.61 16.09 0.64
N LEU A 189 -16.24 14.80 0.73
CA LEU A 189 -15.66 14.04 -0.39
C LEU A 189 -16.70 13.34 -1.28
N ALA A 190 -17.98 13.33 -0.90
CA ALA A 190 -19.00 12.50 -1.55
C ALA A 190 -19.16 12.76 -3.06
N ARG A 191 -19.10 14.02 -3.50
CA ARG A 191 -19.21 14.36 -4.93
C ARG A 191 -18.04 13.77 -5.73
N THR A 192 -16.82 13.88 -5.21
CA THR A 192 -15.61 13.38 -5.88
C THR A 192 -15.57 11.85 -5.86
N VAL A 193 -15.81 11.23 -4.70
CA VAL A 193 -15.77 9.76 -4.52
C VAL A 193 -16.81 9.03 -5.37
N ARG A 194 -17.97 9.66 -5.64
CA ARG A 194 -19.04 9.06 -6.45
C ARG A 194 -18.91 9.34 -7.94
N ARG A 195 -17.93 10.16 -8.35
CA ARG A 195 -17.71 10.47 -9.77
C ARG A 195 -17.14 9.24 -10.49
N PRO A 196 -17.75 8.78 -11.58
CA PRO A 196 -17.14 7.75 -12.43
C PRO A 196 -15.83 8.26 -13.02
N LEU A 197 -14.78 7.45 -12.97
CA LEU A 197 -13.46 7.79 -13.52
C LEU A 197 -13.10 6.79 -14.62
N PRO A 198 -12.75 7.26 -15.82
CA PRO A 198 -12.34 6.37 -16.89
C PRO A 198 -10.99 5.71 -16.55
N PRO A 199 -10.85 4.39 -16.80
CA PRO A 199 -9.57 3.72 -16.72
C PRO A 199 -8.53 4.34 -17.66
N GLY A 200 -7.26 4.28 -17.27
CA GLY A 200 -6.11 4.65 -18.10
C GLY A 200 -5.59 6.08 -17.92
N ALA A 201 -6.33 6.97 -17.27
CA ALA A 201 -5.95 8.39 -17.21
C ALA A 201 -4.72 8.67 -16.33
N SER A 202 -4.27 7.76 -15.47
CA SER A 202 -2.98 7.92 -14.76
C SER A 202 -1.78 7.42 -15.55
N LEU A 203 -1.98 6.62 -16.61
CA LEU A 203 -0.87 6.02 -17.35
C LEU A 203 0.10 7.06 -17.97
N PRO A 204 -0.34 8.23 -18.45
CA PRO A 204 0.58 9.27 -18.94
C PRO A 204 1.59 9.78 -17.90
N LEU A 205 1.32 9.60 -16.59
CA LEU A 205 2.25 9.96 -15.51
C LEU A 205 3.43 8.98 -15.43
N LEU A 206 3.29 7.78 -16.01
CA LEU A 206 4.32 6.75 -16.00
C LEU A 206 5.32 7.01 -17.13
N ARG A 207 6.56 7.36 -16.78
CA ARG A 207 7.63 7.52 -17.78
C ARG A 207 8.36 6.20 -18.02
N GLY A 208 8.62 5.91 -19.29
CA GLY A 208 9.33 4.70 -19.73
C GLY A 208 8.46 3.44 -19.74
N PRO A 209 8.94 2.35 -20.36
CA PRO A 209 8.18 1.11 -20.51
C PRO A 209 7.87 0.48 -19.15
N ALA A 210 6.60 0.14 -18.90
CA ALA A 210 6.12 -0.47 -17.66
C ALA A 210 6.85 -1.79 -17.31
N GLY A 211 7.18 -2.59 -18.33
CA GLY A 211 7.50 -4.00 -18.18
C GLY A 211 6.27 -4.87 -18.49
N PRO A 212 6.37 -6.20 -18.35
CA PRO A 212 5.24 -7.09 -18.59
C PRO A 212 4.15 -6.87 -17.54
N ALA A 213 2.91 -6.69 -17.99
CA ALA A 213 1.74 -6.64 -17.12
C ALA A 213 1.50 -8.04 -16.50
N PRO A 214 1.01 -8.11 -15.26
CA PRO A 214 0.71 -9.39 -14.63
C PRO A 214 -0.57 -10.00 -15.21
N GLN A 215 -0.63 -11.34 -15.25
CA GLN A 215 -1.74 -12.08 -15.87
C GLN A 215 -3.12 -11.76 -15.28
N TRP A 216 -3.19 -11.49 -13.97
CA TRP A 216 -4.46 -11.17 -13.29
C TRP A 216 -5.09 -9.86 -13.76
N ALA A 217 -4.30 -8.99 -14.41
CA ALA A 217 -4.76 -7.70 -14.90
C ALA A 217 -5.25 -7.74 -16.35
N GLU A 218 -5.00 -8.83 -17.10
CA GLU A 218 -5.25 -8.90 -18.54
C GLU A 218 -4.70 -7.63 -19.24
N ASP A 219 -5.51 -6.97 -20.08
CA ASP A 219 -5.17 -5.70 -20.74
C ASP A 219 -5.61 -4.46 -19.95
N ALA A 220 -6.05 -4.62 -18.69
CA ALA A 220 -6.53 -3.51 -17.89
C ALA A 220 -5.39 -2.54 -17.51
N PRO A 221 -5.65 -1.20 -17.50
CA PRO A 221 -4.64 -0.20 -17.14
C PRO A 221 -3.90 -0.43 -15.82
N VAL A 222 -4.57 -1.04 -14.84
CA VAL A 222 -3.98 -1.40 -13.55
C VAL A 222 -2.77 -2.34 -13.69
N GLY A 223 -2.74 -3.20 -14.71
CA GLY A 223 -1.60 -4.09 -14.98
C GLY A 223 -0.34 -3.32 -15.37
N THR A 224 -0.49 -2.33 -16.28
CA THR A 224 0.58 -1.41 -16.66
C THR A 224 1.07 -0.58 -15.47
N ALA A 225 0.14 -0.06 -14.67
CA ALA A 225 0.49 0.68 -13.46
C ALA A 225 1.25 -0.19 -12.44
N PHE A 226 0.82 -1.44 -12.25
CA PHE A 226 1.45 -2.37 -11.30
C PHE A 226 2.85 -2.79 -11.74
N ALA A 227 3.05 -3.06 -13.03
CA ALA A 227 4.38 -3.31 -13.59
C ALA A 227 5.31 -2.09 -13.39
N ALA A 228 4.81 -0.87 -13.58
CA ALA A 228 5.57 0.34 -13.32
C ALA A 228 5.92 0.49 -11.83
N LEU A 229 5.02 0.15 -10.90
CA LEU A 229 5.29 0.17 -9.46
C LEU A 229 6.37 -0.84 -9.08
N ARG A 230 6.29 -2.08 -9.59
CA ARG A 230 7.33 -3.11 -9.43
C ARG A 230 8.70 -2.60 -9.88
N ARG A 231 8.77 -1.98 -11.06
CA ARG A 231 10.01 -1.42 -11.60
C ARG A 231 10.54 -0.27 -10.74
N ALA A 232 9.68 0.66 -10.32
CA ALA A 232 10.07 1.80 -9.51
C ALA A 232 10.58 1.37 -8.12
N ALA A 233 9.94 0.39 -7.49
CA ALA A 233 10.36 -0.17 -6.21
C ALA A 233 11.68 -0.96 -6.30
N ALA A 234 11.92 -1.68 -7.41
CA ALA A 234 13.17 -2.42 -7.64
C ALA A 234 14.42 -1.51 -7.66
N VAL A 235 14.26 -0.20 -7.86
CA VAL A 235 15.35 0.77 -7.75
C VAL A 235 15.95 0.81 -6.34
N GLY A 236 15.12 0.66 -5.30
CA GLY A 236 15.60 0.66 -3.92
C GLY A 236 16.50 -0.52 -3.59
N GLY A 237 16.23 -1.68 -4.19
CA GLY A 237 17.09 -2.87 -4.02
C GLY A 237 18.52 -2.65 -4.53
N ARG A 238 18.73 -1.73 -5.49
CA ARG A 238 20.07 -1.38 -5.99
C ARG A 238 20.90 -0.54 -5.02
N ARG A 239 20.30 -0.04 -3.94
CA ARG A 239 21.02 0.62 -2.84
C ARG A 239 21.51 -0.37 -1.79
N LEU A 240 21.10 -1.63 -1.89
CA LEU A 240 21.60 -2.72 -1.06
C LEU A 240 22.70 -3.47 -1.84
N GLY A 241 23.69 -4.00 -1.13
CA GLY A 241 24.60 -5.00 -1.70
C GLY A 241 23.86 -6.28 -2.07
N ASP A 242 24.45 -7.09 -2.95
CA ASP A 242 23.79 -8.28 -3.47
C ASP A 242 23.42 -9.28 -2.37
N ALA A 243 24.32 -9.49 -1.40
CA ALA A 243 24.06 -10.37 -0.25
C ALA A 243 22.87 -9.89 0.60
N ALA A 244 22.81 -8.58 0.90
CA ALA A 244 21.67 -7.98 1.59
C ALA A 244 20.36 -8.12 0.80
N ARG A 245 20.39 -7.83 -0.51
CA ARG A 245 19.22 -7.90 -1.38
C ARG A 245 18.67 -9.32 -1.48
N GLU A 246 19.54 -10.32 -1.65
CA GLU A 246 19.16 -11.73 -1.71
C GLU A 246 18.58 -12.23 -0.38
N ALA A 247 19.20 -11.86 0.75
CA ALA A 247 18.69 -12.21 2.08
C ALA A 247 17.28 -11.63 2.33
N VAL A 248 17.04 -10.38 1.91
CA VAL A 248 15.71 -9.75 2.00
C VAL A 248 14.68 -10.55 1.20
N VAL A 249 14.97 -10.84 -0.06
CA VAL A 249 14.05 -11.57 -0.95
C VAL A 249 13.78 -12.98 -0.41
N ALA A 250 14.82 -13.72 -0.05
CA ALA A 250 14.68 -15.09 0.46
C ALA A 250 13.83 -15.17 1.74
N ALA A 251 14.04 -14.23 2.67
CA ALA A 251 13.27 -14.19 3.91
C ALA A 251 11.80 -13.81 3.68
N VAL A 252 11.52 -12.93 2.71
CA VAL A 252 10.14 -12.59 2.33
C VAL A 252 9.46 -13.72 1.57
N ASP A 253 10.18 -14.45 0.71
CA ASP A 253 9.62 -15.59 -0.01
C ASP A 253 9.22 -16.72 0.94
N ALA A 254 10.02 -16.96 1.99
CA ALA A 254 9.74 -17.93 3.05
C ALA A 254 8.62 -17.51 4.01
N TRP A 255 8.16 -16.24 3.96
CA TRP A 255 7.12 -15.74 4.85
C TRP A 255 5.72 -16.22 4.44
N ASP A 256 4.93 -16.59 5.44
CA ASP A 256 3.60 -17.20 5.33
C ASP A 256 2.47 -16.32 5.88
N GLY A 257 2.77 -15.06 6.21
CA GLY A 257 1.82 -14.16 6.88
C GLY A 257 1.97 -14.09 8.39
N THR A 258 2.78 -14.95 9.00
CA THR A 258 2.93 -14.96 10.46
C THR A 258 3.50 -13.62 10.96
N PRO A 259 2.83 -12.99 11.95
CA PRO A 259 3.34 -11.78 12.59
C PRO A 259 4.73 -12.00 13.18
N GLU A 260 5.48 -10.92 13.31
CA GLU A 260 6.77 -10.96 13.99
C GLU A 260 6.61 -11.45 15.44
N PRO A 261 7.43 -12.42 15.91
CA PRO A 261 7.34 -12.92 17.27
C PRO A 261 7.49 -11.82 18.33
N LEU A 262 6.83 -12.02 19.48
CA LEU A 262 6.97 -11.13 20.65
C LEU A 262 8.35 -11.24 21.31
N GLY A 263 9.03 -12.38 21.14
CA GLY A 263 10.41 -12.61 21.55
C GLY A 263 11.25 -13.09 20.37
N GLY A 264 12.40 -12.43 20.14
CA GLY A 264 13.26 -12.69 18.99
C GLY A 264 13.17 -11.62 17.90
N ASP A 265 14.12 -11.67 16.98
CA ASP A 265 14.20 -10.77 15.84
C ASP A 265 14.45 -11.61 14.58
N ARG A 266 13.37 -11.99 13.89
CA ARG A 266 13.41 -12.76 12.64
C ARG A 266 14.27 -12.04 11.61
N THR A 267 14.23 -10.69 11.61
CA THR A 267 15.06 -9.91 10.70
C THR A 267 16.54 -10.05 11.03
N ALA A 268 16.93 -10.04 12.31
CA ALA A 268 18.32 -10.30 12.69
C ALA A 268 18.78 -11.72 12.30
N ALA A 269 17.94 -12.73 12.50
CA ALA A 269 18.25 -14.10 12.08
C ALA A 269 18.42 -14.22 10.56
N ALA A 270 17.52 -13.60 9.78
CA ALA A 270 17.59 -13.58 8.32
C ALA A 270 18.85 -12.88 7.78
N LEU A 271 19.42 -11.95 8.56
CA LEU A 271 20.58 -11.15 8.17
C LEU A 271 21.91 -11.64 8.78
N ALA A 272 21.93 -12.79 9.45
CA ALA A 272 23.12 -13.31 10.12
C ALA A 272 24.32 -13.49 9.14
N GLY A 273 24.04 -13.93 7.92
CA GLY A 273 25.03 -14.12 6.84
C GLY A 273 25.37 -12.87 6.03
N VAL A 274 24.68 -11.74 6.27
CA VAL A 274 24.90 -10.49 5.52
C VAL A 274 26.08 -9.72 6.14
N PRO A 275 26.98 -9.11 5.34
CA PRO A 275 28.06 -8.27 5.85
C PRO A 275 27.54 -7.17 6.78
N ALA A 276 28.25 -6.91 7.89
CA ALA A 276 27.77 -6.00 8.94
C ALA A 276 27.42 -4.59 8.41
N ALA A 277 28.18 -4.08 7.45
CA ALA A 277 27.94 -2.77 6.83
C ALA A 277 26.64 -2.70 6.01
N GLU A 278 26.14 -3.83 5.47
CA GLU A 278 24.93 -3.87 4.64
C GLU A 278 23.66 -4.17 5.45
N ARG A 279 23.81 -4.64 6.70
CA ARG A 279 22.67 -5.04 7.55
C ARG A 279 21.66 -3.92 7.83
N PRO A 280 22.05 -2.64 8.06
CA PRO A 280 21.07 -1.60 8.36
C PRO A 280 20.05 -1.39 7.24
N GLY A 281 20.50 -1.30 5.99
CA GLY A 281 19.61 -1.14 4.84
C GLY A 281 18.74 -2.38 4.61
N ALA A 282 19.33 -3.58 4.75
CA ALA A 282 18.60 -4.84 4.63
C ALA A 282 17.52 -4.99 5.71
N ARG A 283 17.81 -4.55 6.93
CA ARG A 283 16.88 -4.53 8.06
C ARG A 283 15.69 -3.62 7.78
N LEU A 284 15.94 -2.39 7.28
CA LEU A 284 14.86 -1.47 6.90
C LEU A 284 13.95 -2.08 5.84
N ALA A 285 14.52 -2.72 4.81
CA ALA A 285 13.73 -3.40 3.79
C ALA A 285 12.91 -4.57 4.35
N LEU A 286 13.49 -5.42 5.20
CA LEU A 286 12.76 -6.53 5.84
C LEU A 286 11.65 -6.06 6.78
N LEU A 287 11.91 -5.04 7.58
CA LEU A 287 10.89 -4.45 8.45
C LEU A 287 9.78 -3.84 7.61
N ALA A 288 10.09 -3.09 6.53
CA ALA A 288 9.08 -2.56 5.62
C ALA A 288 8.20 -3.67 5.02
N ALA A 289 8.79 -4.82 4.70
CA ALA A 289 8.09 -5.97 4.14
C ALA A 289 7.18 -6.69 5.17
N LEU A 290 7.69 -6.95 6.38
CA LEU A 290 7.07 -7.91 7.31
C LEU A 290 6.43 -7.26 8.55
N ALA A 291 6.98 -6.14 9.01
CA ALA A 291 6.57 -5.47 10.24
C ALA A 291 6.89 -3.96 10.21
N PRO A 292 6.30 -3.19 9.27
CA PRO A 292 6.67 -1.79 9.03
C PRO A 292 6.43 -0.89 10.27
N TYR A 293 5.45 -1.24 11.10
CA TYR A 293 5.16 -0.58 12.38
C TYR A 293 6.29 -0.70 13.42
N ARG A 294 7.24 -1.63 13.24
CA ARG A 294 8.41 -1.81 14.12
C ARG A 294 9.61 -0.97 13.71
N ILE A 295 9.58 -0.27 12.57
CA ILE A 295 10.68 0.60 12.17
C ILE A 295 10.77 1.76 13.15
N THR A 296 11.95 1.97 13.70
CA THR A 296 12.26 3.03 14.65
C THR A 296 13.18 4.08 14.04
N GLU A 297 13.31 5.24 14.70
CA GLU A 297 14.31 6.24 14.32
C GLU A 297 15.74 5.69 14.44
N ALA A 298 16.00 4.77 15.37
CA ALA A 298 17.30 4.13 15.53
C ALA A 298 17.66 3.23 14.33
N ASP A 299 16.69 2.52 13.74
CA ASP A 299 16.92 1.74 12.52
C ASP A 299 17.28 2.67 11.35
N ALA A 300 16.61 3.82 11.26
CA ALA A 300 16.82 4.83 10.23
C ALA A 300 18.21 5.49 10.37
N GLU A 301 18.57 5.88 11.60
CA GLU A 301 19.88 6.46 11.93
C GLU A 301 21.04 5.48 11.69
N ALA A 302 20.87 4.21 12.07
CA ALA A 302 21.87 3.18 11.82
C ALA A 302 22.21 3.03 10.33
N TRP A 303 21.22 3.21 9.46
CA TRP A 303 21.46 3.19 8.01
C TRP A 303 22.00 4.52 7.49
N ARG A 304 21.54 5.65 8.00
CA ARG A 304 22.09 6.98 7.66
C ARG A 304 23.60 7.06 7.89
N ILE A 305 24.08 6.51 9.01
CA ILE A 305 25.50 6.44 9.33
C ILE A 305 26.27 5.57 8.33
N ALA A 306 25.64 4.51 7.82
CA ALA A 306 26.26 3.57 6.87
C ALA A 306 26.26 4.09 5.42
N ASP A 307 25.31 4.94 5.02
CA ASP A 307 25.16 5.48 3.65
C ASP A 307 24.69 6.96 3.71
N PRO A 308 25.63 7.92 3.80
CA PRO A 308 25.29 9.34 3.87
C PRO A 308 24.94 9.92 2.49
N ASP A 309 23.72 10.45 2.39
CA ASP A 309 23.10 11.26 1.32
C ASP A 309 23.09 10.74 -0.15
N PRO A 310 21.93 10.88 -0.87
CA PRO A 310 20.70 11.57 -0.49
C PRO A 310 19.72 10.68 0.30
N TYR A 311 19.59 10.95 1.60
CA TYR A 311 18.99 10.03 2.56
C TYR A 311 17.48 9.78 2.36
N ASP A 312 16.65 10.82 2.24
CA ASP A 312 15.19 10.66 2.21
C ASP A 312 14.71 9.89 0.96
N ALA A 313 15.27 10.21 -0.21
CA ALA A 313 14.91 9.56 -1.45
C ALA A 313 15.32 8.08 -1.44
N ASP A 314 16.51 7.78 -0.92
CA ASP A 314 16.99 6.41 -0.85
C ASP A 314 16.25 5.62 0.23
N LEU A 315 15.93 6.22 1.37
CA LEU A 315 15.12 5.59 2.43
C LEU A 315 13.78 5.15 1.88
N VAL A 316 13.05 6.08 1.24
CA VAL A 316 11.75 5.79 0.63
C VAL A 316 11.87 4.64 -0.39
N ARG A 317 12.93 4.61 -1.18
CA ARG A 317 13.16 3.56 -2.18
C ARG A 317 13.47 2.21 -1.53
N VAL A 318 14.33 2.14 -0.50
CA VAL A 318 14.65 0.88 0.21
C VAL A 318 13.41 0.32 0.92
N LEU A 319 12.63 1.18 1.58
CA LEU A 319 11.35 0.77 2.18
C LEU A 319 10.38 0.27 1.12
N ALA A 320 10.29 0.94 -0.03
CA ALA A 320 9.44 0.52 -1.14
C ALA A 320 9.88 -0.81 -1.76
N PHE A 321 11.19 -1.08 -1.84
CA PHE A 321 11.72 -2.38 -2.27
C PHE A 321 11.23 -3.50 -1.35
N GLY A 322 11.38 -3.34 -0.03
CA GLY A 322 10.85 -4.30 0.94
C GLY A 322 9.33 -4.47 0.86
N ALA A 323 8.59 -3.36 0.80
CA ALA A 323 7.14 -3.40 0.66
C ALA A 323 6.70 -4.13 -0.61
N MET A 324 7.36 -3.88 -1.74
CA MET A 324 7.06 -4.53 -3.01
C MET A 324 7.45 -6.01 -3.02
N ALA A 325 8.54 -6.41 -2.35
CA ALA A 325 8.89 -7.82 -2.20
C ALA A 325 7.75 -8.61 -1.52
N ALA A 326 7.17 -8.06 -0.44
CA ALA A 326 6.02 -8.68 0.22
C ALA A 326 4.78 -8.71 -0.68
N VAL A 327 4.54 -7.65 -1.45
CA VAL A 327 3.41 -7.59 -2.40
C VAL A 327 3.58 -8.62 -3.52
N CYS A 328 4.80 -8.82 -4.05
CA CYS A 328 5.08 -9.88 -5.03
C CYS A 328 4.82 -11.28 -4.43
N ARG A 329 5.24 -11.53 -3.18
CA ARG A 329 4.95 -12.79 -2.50
C ARG A 329 3.44 -13.02 -2.33
N ILE A 330 2.68 -11.98 -2.00
CA ILE A 330 1.22 -12.04 -1.89
C ILE A 330 0.57 -12.26 -3.26
N GLU A 331 1.07 -11.57 -4.30
CA GLU A 331 0.62 -11.71 -5.69
C GLU A 331 0.61 -13.19 -6.12
N THR A 332 1.68 -13.94 -5.83
CA THR A 332 1.73 -15.38 -6.17
C THR A 332 0.59 -16.19 -5.53
N SER A 333 0.14 -15.82 -4.34
CA SER A 333 -0.87 -16.56 -3.58
C SER A 333 -2.29 -16.22 -4.03
N VAL A 334 -2.57 -14.94 -4.29
CA VAL A 334 -3.89 -14.49 -4.74
C VAL A 334 -4.13 -14.79 -6.22
N THR A 335 -3.07 -15.12 -6.98
CA THR A 335 -3.14 -15.49 -8.40
C THR A 335 -3.07 -16.97 -8.69
N SER A 336 -2.59 -17.78 -7.75
CA SER A 336 -2.68 -19.23 -7.86
C SER A 336 -4.15 -19.63 -7.81
N LEU A 337 -4.69 -20.08 -8.95
CA LEU A 337 -6.01 -20.70 -8.97
C LEU A 337 -5.93 -21.97 -8.13
N CYS A 338 -6.78 -22.10 -7.11
CA CYS A 338 -7.03 -23.41 -6.50
C CYS A 338 -7.59 -24.30 -7.60
N VAL A 339 -6.77 -25.20 -8.14
CA VAL A 339 -7.27 -26.35 -8.89
C VAL A 339 -7.95 -27.22 -7.84
N ALA A 340 -9.28 -27.17 -7.80
CA ALA A 340 -10.03 -28.10 -6.97
C ALA A 340 -9.65 -29.54 -7.38
N PRO A 341 -9.35 -30.44 -6.45
CA PRO A 341 -9.26 -31.85 -6.79
C PRO A 341 -10.66 -32.30 -7.22
N GLY A 342 -10.74 -32.88 -8.41
CA GLY A 342 -11.97 -33.46 -8.96
C GLY A 342 -12.43 -34.71 -8.20
#